data_AF-A0A2V9SDM9-F1
#
_entry.id   AF-A0A2V9SDM9-F1
#
_cell.length_a   1.000
_cell.length_b   1.000
_cell.length_c   1.000
_cell.angle_alpha   90.00
_cell.angle_beta   90.00
_cell.angle_gamma   90.00
#
_symmetry.space_group_name_H-M   'P 1'
#
loop_
_entity.id
_entity.type
_entity.pdbx_description
1 polymer ?
#
loop_
_entity_poly.entity_id
_entity_poly.type
_entity_poly.pdbx_seq_one_letter_code
_entity_poly.pdbx_strand_id
1 'polypeptide(L)'
;MGCVLVYGPGMAMDTQPNQEHGLRHQLSAGQMAMLAVGGSIGTGLLLGSAAAMEIAGPGVILSFALAAFMSFTVTMALGELASVHPAAGSFGLYGELYLNQWAGFISRAA
;
A
#
# COMPACT_ATOMS: atom_id res chain seq x y z
N MET A 1 -16.11 27.18 26.48
CA MET A 1 -16.74 25.85 26.66
C MET A 1 -17.11 25.33 25.28
N GLY A 2 -16.52 24.21 24.82
CA GLY A 2 -17.08 23.49 23.67
C GLY A 2 -16.14 22.77 22.71
N CYS A 3 -14.81 22.99 22.74
CA CYS A 3 -13.91 22.34 21.77
C CYS A 3 -12.53 21.98 22.36
N VAL A 4 -12.51 21.47 23.60
CA VAL A 4 -11.31 20.89 24.26
C VAL A 4 -11.80 19.71 25.11
N LEU A 5 -12.37 18.68 24.46
CA LEU A 5 -12.82 17.46 25.16
C LEU A 5 -12.80 16.20 24.27
N VAL A 6 -11.99 16.21 23.20
CA VAL A 6 -11.57 14.97 22.51
C VAL A 6 -10.06 14.82 22.65
N TYR A 7 -9.55 15.10 23.85
CA TYR A 7 -8.28 14.56 24.34
C TYR A 7 -8.65 13.73 25.58
N GLY A 8 -9.33 12.61 25.34
CA GLY A 8 -9.64 11.60 26.34
C GLY A 8 -8.56 10.52 26.34
N PRO A 9 -8.01 10.14 27.51
CA PRO A 9 -6.86 9.26 27.66
C PRO A 9 -7.19 7.81 27.30
N GLY A 10 -6.34 7.18 26.49
CA GLY A 10 -6.44 5.75 26.19
C GLY A 10 -6.79 5.46 24.73
N MET A 11 -5.93 5.85 23.80
CA MET A 11 -5.73 4.99 22.63
C MET A 11 -5.06 3.74 23.16
N ALA A 12 -5.89 2.78 23.55
CA ALA A 12 -5.49 1.40 23.55
C ALA A 12 -4.86 1.17 22.17
N MET A 13 -3.54 0.98 22.14
CA MET A 13 -3.02 -0.08 21.31
C MET A 13 -3.86 -1.30 21.73
N ASP A 14 -4.95 -1.56 21.02
CA ASP A 14 -5.36 -2.92 20.75
C ASP A 14 -4.18 -3.53 20.00
N THR A 15 -3.13 -3.84 20.76
CA THR A 15 -2.19 -4.91 20.49
C THR A 15 -3.14 -6.06 20.27
N GLN A 16 -3.58 -6.33 19.04
CA GLN A 16 -4.30 -7.54 18.70
C GLN A 16 -3.39 -8.65 19.18
N PRO A 17 -3.63 -9.23 20.37
CA PRO A 17 -2.83 -10.33 20.80
C PRO A 17 -3.39 -11.48 19.96
N ASN A 18 -2.54 -12.30 19.35
CA ASN A 18 -2.92 -13.68 19.04
C ASN A 18 -3.78 -13.99 17.78
N GLN A 19 -3.86 -13.16 16.73
CA GLN A 19 -4.47 -13.60 15.45
C GLN A 19 -3.51 -14.42 14.55
N GLU A 20 -2.20 -14.25 14.72
CA GLU A 20 -1.18 -14.95 13.92
C GLU A 20 -0.95 -16.41 14.38
N HIS A 21 -1.40 -16.80 15.59
CA HIS A 21 -1.10 -18.13 16.15
C HIS A 21 -1.85 -19.28 15.48
N GLY A 22 -2.78 -19.00 14.56
CA GLY A 22 -3.51 -20.00 13.78
C GLY A 22 -3.18 -20.02 12.28
N LEU A 23 -2.52 -18.98 11.75
CA LEU A 23 -2.20 -18.87 10.33
C LEU A 23 -0.87 -19.54 10.03
N ARG A 24 -0.91 -20.57 9.18
CA ARG A 24 0.30 -21.26 8.74
C ARG A 24 0.92 -20.44 7.59
N HIS A 25 2.14 -19.97 7.78
CA HIS A 25 2.91 -19.27 6.75
C HIS A 25 3.39 -20.26 5.67
N GLN A 26 2.45 -20.79 4.87
CA GLN A 26 2.69 -21.80 3.83
C GLN A 26 2.42 -21.30 2.40
N LEU A 27 2.37 -19.99 2.21
CA LEU A 27 2.28 -19.42 0.87
C LEU A 27 3.62 -19.62 0.14
N SER A 28 3.58 -20.35 -0.97
CA SER A 28 4.71 -20.48 -1.88
C SER A 28 5.03 -19.13 -2.53
N ALA A 29 6.29 -18.93 -2.91
CA ALA A 29 6.73 -17.76 -3.67
C ALA A 29 5.88 -17.53 -4.93
N GLY A 30 5.45 -18.59 -5.61
CA GLY A 30 4.55 -18.48 -6.76
C GLY A 30 3.14 -17.99 -6.40
N GLN A 31 2.61 -18.40 -5.25
CA GLN A 31 1.30 -17.93 -4.78
C GLN A 31 1.37 -16.46 -4.35
N MET A 32 2.46 -16.05 -3.71
CA MET A 32 2.70 -14.63 -3.37
C MET A 32 2.82 -13.77 -4.64
N ALA A 33 3.52 -14.24 -5.66
CA ALA A 33 3.60 -13.55 -6.95
C ALA A 33 2.22 -13.44 -7.63
N MET A 34 1.40 -14.49 -7.58
CA MET A 34 0.04 -14.45 -8.12
C MET A 34 -0.84 -13.43 -7.38
N LEU A 35 -0.71 -13.31 -6.06
CA LEU A 35 -1.40 -12.26 -5.29
C LEU A 35 -0.94 -10.86 -5.68
N ALA A 36 0.37 -10.65 -5.85
CA ALA A 36 0.91 -9.37 -6.26
C ALA A 36 0.40 -8.96 -7.66
N VAL A 37 0.45 -9.86 -8.63
CA VAL A 37 -0.05 -9.61 -9.99
C VAL A 37 -1.56 -9.38 -9.96
N GLY A 38 -2.31 -10.24 -9.27
CA GLY A 38 -3.77 -10.13 -9.15
C GLY A 38 -4.24 -8.85 -8.46
N GLY A 39 -3.52 -8.36 -7.46
CA GLY A 39 -3.80 -7.08 -6.81
C GLY A 39 -3.44 -5.87 -7.67
N SER A 40 -2.40 -5.99 -8.51
CA SER A 40 -1.95 -4.90 -9.39
C SER A 40 -2.80 -4.72 -10.65
N ILE A 41 -3.41 -5.79 -11.17
CA ILE A 41 -4.27 -5.75 -12.37
C ILE A 41 -5.71 -5.45 -11.94
N GLY A 42 -6.04 -4.16 -11.86
CA GLY A 42 -7.38 -3.69 -11.51
C GLY A 42 -8.20 -3.17 -12.70
N THR A 43 -9.44 -2.77 -12.43
CA THR A 43 -10.32 -2.10 -13.40
C THR A 43 -9.73 -0.81 -13.94
N GLY A 44 -8.86 -0.14 -13.17
CA GLY A 44 -8.20 1.11 -13.57
C GLY A 44 -7.32 0.96 -14.81
N LEU A 45 -6.67 -0.19 -15.02
CA LEU A 45 -5.90 -0.41 -16.24
C LEU A 45 -6.83 -0.53 -17.45
N LEU A 46 -7.95 -1.23 -17.33
CA LEU A 46 -8.89 -1.41 -18.45
C LEU A 46 -9.72 -0.15 -18.75
N LEU A 47 -10.34 0.43 -17.72
CA LEU A 47 -11.17 1.63 -17.85
C LEU A 47 -10.33 2.88 -18.17
N GLY A 48 -9.15 2.98 -17.54
CA GLY A 48 -8.24 4.11 -17.73
C GLY A 48 -7.50 4.05 -19.07
N SER A 49 -7.10 2.87 -19.57
CA SER A 49 -6.37 2.78 -20.85
C SER A 49 -7.24 3.18 -22.03
N ALA A 50 -8.52 2.82 -22.04
CA ALA A 50 -9.44 3.23 -23.10
C ALA A 50 -9.54 4.76 -23.20
N ALA A 51 -9.72 5.44 -22.06
CA ALA A 51 -9.75 6.91 -22.00
C ALA A 51 -8.38 7.54 -22.33
N ALA A 52 -7.28 6.95 -21.85
CA ALA A 52 -5.94 7.46 -22.09
C ALA A 52 -5.53 7.36 -23.58
N MET A 53 -5.99 6.32 -24.29
CA MET A 53 -5.76 6.16 -25.73
C MET A 53 -6.48 7.22 -26.55
N GLU A 54 -7.71 7.61 -26.17
CA GLU A 54 -8.48 8.65 -26.87
C GLU A 54 -7.81 10.03 -26.74
N ILE A 55 -7.26 10.34 -25.56
CA ILE A 55 -6.67 11.65 -25.27
C ILE A 55 -5.23 11.76 -25.80
N ALA A 56 -4.42 10.71 -25.64
CA ALA A 56 -2.97 10.76 -25.95
C ALA A 56 -2.58 10.12 -27.28
N GLY A 57 -3.48 9.35 -27.92
CA GLY A 57 -3.18 8.61 -29.14
C GLY A 57 -2.00 7.63 -28.96
N PRO A 58 -1.13 7.43 -29.97
CA PRO A 58 0.00 6.49 -29.88
C PRO A 58 1.05 6.90 -28.83
N GLY A 59 1.03 8.14 -28.34
CA GLY A 59 1.91 8.64 -27.28
C GLY A 59 1.63 8.03 -25.90
N VAL A 60 0.48 7.37 -25.71
CA VAL A 60 0.10 6.75 -24.45
C VAL A 60 1.12 5.72 -23.94
N ILE A 61 1.84 5.06 -24.85
CA ILE A 61 2.88 4.08 -24.54
C ILE A 61 4.01 4.75 -23.75
N LEU A 62 4.40 5.96 -24.14
CA LEU A 62 5.46 6.70 -23.47
C LEU A 62 5.03 7.15 -22.07
N SER A 63 3.78 7.57 -21.92
CA SER A 63 3.19 7.93 -20.62
C SER A 63 3.13 6.73 -19.67
N PHE A 64 2.69 5.56 -20.15
CA PHE A 64 2.69 4.34 -19.35
C PHE A 64 4.10 3.88 -19.00
N ALA A 65 5.06 3.99 -19.92
CA ALA A 65 6.46 3.65 -19.64
C ALA A 65 7.05 4.56 -18.54
N LEU A 66 6.78 5.87 -18.59
CA LEU A 66 7.25 6.81 -17.56
C LEU A 66 6.59 6.55 -16.21
N ALA A 67 5.28 6.30 -16.19
CA ALA A 67 4.55 5.96 -14.96
C ALA A 67 5.06 4.65 -14.35
N ALA A 68 5.31 3.63 -15.18
CA ALA A 68 5.89 2.37 -14.76
C ALA A 68 7.30 2.57 -14.19
N PHE A 69 8.13 3.42 -14.80
CA PHE A 69 9.46 3.73 -14.31
C PHE A 69 9.42 4.37 -12.91
N MET A 70 8.57 5.39 -12.70
CA MET A 70 8.39 6.02 -11.39
C MET A 70 7.89 5.01 -10.34
N SER A 71 6.90 4.20 -10.69
CA SER A 71 6.30 3.20 -9.79
C SER A 71 7.29 2.08 -9.44
N PHE A 72 8.14 1.68 -10.40
CA PHE A 72 9.20 0.70 -10.21
C PHE A 72 10.22 1.17 -9.17
N THR A 73 10.67 2.41 -9.25
CA THR A 73 11.60 2.98 -8.25
C THR A 73 11.01 2.97 -6.85
N VAL A 74 9.74 3.38 -6.70
CA VAL A 74 9.05 3.39 -5.40
C VAL A 74 8.90 1.97 -4.86
N THR A 75 8.51 1.02 -5.70
CA THR A 75 8.31 -0.39 -5.30
C THR A 75 9.63 -1.05 -4.91
N MET A 76 10.74 -0.72 -5.60
CA MET A 76 12.08 -1.18 -5.23
C MET A 76 12.49 -0.67 -3.85
N ALA A 77 12.30 0.63 -3.56
CA ALA A 77 12.59 1.20 -2.25
C ALA A 77 11.74 0.56 -1.13
N LEU A 78 10.45 0.34 -1.40
CA LEU A 78 9.56 -0.37 -0.47
C LEU A 78 9.95 -1.84 -0.28
N GLY A 79 10.48 -2.49 -1.32
CA GLY A 79 10.98 -3.86 -1.25
C GLY A 79 12.17 -4.02 -0.30
N GLU A 80 13.12 -3.08 -0.35
CA GLU A 80 14.24 -3.02 0.60
C GLU A 80 13.73 -2.88 2.04
N LEU A 81 12.80 -1.95 2.28
CA LEU A 81 12.16 -1.77 3.60
C LEU A 81 11.39 -3.02 4.08
N ALA A 82 10.65 -3.67 3.18
CA ALA A 82 9.88 -4.87 3.50
C ALA A 82 10.75 -6.09 3.82
N SER A 83 11.95 -6.16 3.25
CA SER A 83 12.92 -7.21 3.56
C SER A 83 13.56 -7.05 4.95
N VAL A 84 13.83 -5.81 5.37
CA VAL A 84 14.46 -5.51 6.68
C VAL A 84 13.45 -5.58 7.81
N HIS A 85 12.22 -5.11 7.58
CA HIS A 85 11.15 -5.12 8.57
C HIS A 85 9.91 -5.83 8.03
N PRO A 86 9.92 -7.18 8.01
CA PRO A 86 8.76 -7.96 7.58
C PRO A 86 7.64 -7.84 8.60
N ALA A 87 6.71 -6.91 8.36
CA ALA A 87 5.53 -6.71 9.17
C ALA A 87 4.27 -7.06 8.39
N ALA A 88 3.32 -7.75 9.03
CA ALA A 88 2.00 -8.02 8.48
C ALA A 88 1.18 -6.71 8.49
N GLY A 89 1.28 -5.92 7.42
CA GLY A 89 0.62 -4.61 7.30
C GLY A 89 0.70 -3.99 5.91
N SER A 90 -0.09 -2.95 5.67
CA SER A 90 -0.07 -2.14 4.44
C SER A 90 1.03 -1.08 4.49
N PHE A 91 1.31 -0.40 3.36
CA PHE A 91 2.30 0.67 3.23
C PHE A 91 2.19 1.75 4.32
N GLY A 92 0.99 2.00 4.84
CA GLY A 92 0.76 2.93 5.95
C GLY A 92 1.50 2.59 7.24
N LEU A 93 1.77 1.31 7.50
CA LEU A 93 2.54 0.87 8.66
C LEU A 93 4.01 1.30 8.56
N TYR A 94 4.61 1.25 7.36
CA TYR A 94 5.94 1.81 7.14
C TYR A 94 5.95 3.34 7.29
N GLY A 95 4.86 4.02 6.90
CA GLY A 95 4.70 5.46 7.12
C GLY A 95 4.59 5.84 8.60
N GLU A 96 3.87 5.03 9.39
CA GLU A 96 3.76 5.20 10.84
C GLU A 96 5.10 5.01 11.56
N LEU A 97 5.85 3.97 11.16
CA LEU A 97 7.14 3.63 11.76
C LEU A 97 8.25 4.65 11.46
N TYR A 98 8.30 5.19 10.24
CA TYR A 98 9.41 6.03 9.78
C TYR A 98 9.13 7.53 9.74
N LEU A 99 7.87 7.97 9.63
CA LEU A 99 7.53 9.40 9.59
C LEU A 99 6.90 9.86 10.91
N ASN A 100 5.70 9.38 11.23
CA ASN A 100 4.93 9.72 12.44
C ASN A 100 3.59 8.96 12.47
N GLN A 101 2.96 8.84 13.63
CA GLN A 101 1.64 8.23 13.81
C GLN A 101 0.53 8.86 12.94
N TRP A 102 0.63 10.17 12.68
CA TRP A 102 -0.29 10.89 11.79
C TRP A 102 -0.18 10.46 10.32
N ALA A 103 1.02 10.12 9.86
CA ALA A 103 1.23 9.65 8.49
C ALA A 103 0.57 8.28 8.27
N GLY A 104 0.67 7.40 9.27
CA GLY A 104 -0.06 6.13 9.30
C GLY A 104 -1.57 6.33 9.23
N PHE A 105 -2.12 7.22 10.06
CA PHE A 105 -3.56 7.52 10.08
C PHE A 105 -4.07 8.02 8.73
N ILE A 106 -3.38 8.99 8.11
CA ILE A 106 -3.78 9.55 6.81
C ILE A 106 -3.76 8.47 5.72
N SER A 107 -2.72 7.64 5.70
CA SER A 107 -2.58 6.59 4.68
C SER A 107 -3.61 5.46 4.77
N ARG A 108 -4.22 5.24 5.94
CA ARG A 108 -5.31 4.28 6.15
C ARG A 108 -6.71 4.89 5.96
N ALA A 109 -6.81 6.21 6.09
CA ALA A 109 -8.06 6.96 5.96
C ALA A 109 -8.39 7.39 4.52
N ALA A 110 -7.45 7.24 3.58
CA ALA A 110 -7.62 7.46 2.14
C ALA A 110 -7.96 6.15 1.42
#